data_AF-A0A410PAS2-F1
#
_entry.id   AF-A0A410PAS2-F1
#
_cell.length_a   1.000
_cell.length_b   1.000
_cell.length_c   1.000
_cell.angle_alpha   90.00
_cell.angle_beta   90.00
_cell.angle_gamma   90.00
#
_symmetry.space_group_name_H-M   'P 1'
#
loop_
_entity.id
_entity.type
_entity.pdbx_description
1 polymer ?
#
loop_
_entity_poly.entity_id
_entity_poly.type
_entity_poly.pdbx_seq_one_letter_code
_entity_poly.pdbx_strand_id
1 'polypeptide(L)'
;MMSNLFSIFDPSTNLFNLSLNWISTILGILFIPYSFWLIPNRHYFFWNFILSKLHNEFKTLLKNNYFQGSTFIFISMFSFILFNNFLGLFPYIFTSTSHLTLSLSISLPLWLSFMIYGWINNSNHMFIHMIPQGTPTVLMPFMVLIETISNIIRPGTLAVRLTANMIAGHLLMTLLSGTGPSMNHYLVMFLVLIQILLLVLESAVAVIQSYVIAILSTLYSSEVN
;
A
#
# COMPACT_ATOMS: atom_id res chain seq x y z
N MET A 1 -29.51 17.22 -3.01
CA MET A 1 -28.35 18.13 -2.96
C MET A 1 -27.25 17.40 -2.20
N MET A 2 -26.34 16.72 -2.90
CA MET A 2 -25.20 16.08 -2.24
C MET A 2 -24.22 17.19 -1.85
N SER A 3 -24.10 17.43 -0.55
CA SER A 3 -23.05 18.26 0.03
C SER A 3 -21.71 17.59 -0.22
N ASN A 4 -21.02 17.99 -1.29
CA ASN A 4 -19.65 17.64 -1.68
C ASN A 4 -19.37 16.13 -1.83
N LEU A 5 -18.95 15.71 -3.03
CA LEU A 5 -18.45 14.35 -3.31
C LEU A 5 -17.33 13.91 -2.35
N PHE A 6 -16.57 14.87 -1.83
CA PHE A 6 -15.48 14.63 -0.89
C PHE A 6 -15.92 14.34 0.55
N SER A 7 -17.21 14.50 0.88
CA SER A 7 -17.73 14.20 2.23
C SER A 7 -17.52 12.74 2.67
N ILE A 8 -17.31 11.83 1.72
CA ILE A 8 -17.02 10.41 1.97
C ILE A 8 -15.61 10.22 2.58
N PHE A 9 -14.72 11.17 2.32
CA PHE A 9 -13.35 11.18 2.85
C PHE A 9 -13.20 12.04 4.10
N ASP A 10 -14.27 12.68 4.60
CA ASP A 10 -14.14 13.55 5.76
C ASP A 10 -13.98 12.71 7.06
N PRO A 11 -12.83 12.81 7.77
CA PRO A 11 -12.60 12.05 9.00
C PRO A 11 -13.35 12.66 10.21
N SER A 12 -14.03 13.79 10.02
CA SER A 12 -14.61 14.62 11.08
C SER A 12 -16.01 14.20 11.53
N THR A 13 -16.49 13.02 11.15
CA THR A 13 -17.73 12.46 11.71
C THR A 13 -17.48 12.07 13.17
N ASN A 14 -17.64 13.06 14.04
CA ASN A 14 -17.42 12.94 15.47
C ASN A 14 -18.67 12.38 16.14
N LEU A 15 -18.67 11.08 16.42
CA LEU A 15 -19.58 10.52 17.42
C LEU A 15 -18.97 10.82 18.80
N PHE A 16 -19.69 11.56 19.65
CA PHE A 16 -19.22 11.95 20.98
C PHE A 16 -17.83 12.62 20.98
N ASN A 17 -17.57 13.52 20.01
CA ASN A 17 -16.29 14.24 19.88
C ASN A 17 -15.05 13.35 19.62
N LEU A 18 -15.25 12.06 19.33
CA LEU A 18 -14.20 11.12 18.93
C LEU A 18 -14.28 10.86 17.43
N SER A 19 -13.16 10.96 16.73
CA SER A 19 -13.03 10.59 15.31
C SER A 19 -12.97 9.06 15.17
N LEU A 20 -14.12 8.39 15.27
CA LEU A 20 -14.21 6.93 15.23
C LEU A 20 -13.85 6.31 13.87
N ASN A 21 -13.78 7.10 12.80
CA ASN A 21 -13.46 6.60 11.45
C ASN A 21 -12.09 5.90 11.39
N TRP A 22 -11.14 6.32 12.23
CA TRP A 22 -9.82 5.69 12.31
C TRP A 22 -9.86 4.25 12.84
N ILE A 23 -10.94 3.84 13.53
CA ILE A 23 -11.13 2.44 13.98
C ILE A 23 -11.21 1.49 12.78
N SER A 24 -11.57 1.97 11.58
CA SER A 24 -11.58 1.14 10.39
C SER A 24 -10.21 0.52 10.07
N THR A 25 -9.12 1.20 10.44
CA THR A 25 -7.75 0.66 10.30
C THR A 25 -7.53 -0.62 11.10
N ILE A 26 -8.18 -0.73 12.25
CA ILE A 26 -8.01 -1.86 13.17
C ILE A 26 -8.88 -3.04 12.74
N LEU A 27 -9.98 -2.80 12.03
CA LEU A 27 -10.87 -3.86 11.54
C LEU A 27 -10.12 -4.89 10.65
N GLY A 28 -9.10 -4.47 9.91
CA GLY A 28 -8.28 -5.36 9.08
C GLY A 28 -7.61 -6.48 9.87
N ILE A 29 -7.26 -6.23 11.14
CA ILE A 29 -6.58 -7.21 12.00
C ILE A 29 -7.51 -8.38 12.37
N LEU A 30 -8.82 -8.14 12.44
CA LEU A 30 -9.80 -9.18 12.78
C LEU A 30 -9.93 -10.27 11.71
N PHE A 31 -9.55 -9.98 10.46
CA PHE A 31 -9.61 -10.95 9.36
C PHE A 31 -8.47 -11.98 9.36
N ILE A 32 -7.42 -11.74 10.14
CA ILE A 32 -6.27 -12.65 10.24
C ILE A 32 -6.70 -13.91 11.00
N PRO A 33 -6.58 -15.11 10.41
CA PRO A 33 -6.98 -16.34 11.07
C PRO A 33 -6.07 -16.65 12.27
N TYR A 34 -6.68 -16.90 13.43
CA TYR A 34 -5.98 -17.36 14.63
C TYR A 34 -5.88 -18.90 14.67
N SER A 35 -4.73 -19.41 15.08
CA SER A 35 -4.50 -20.83 15.34
C SER A 35 -4.80 -21.17 16.80
N PHE A 36 -6.06 -21.46 17.13
CA PHE A 36 -6.43 -21.92 18.48
C PHE A 36 -6.33 -23.45 18.65
N TRP A 37 -6.42 -24.21 17.55
CA TRP A 37 -6.50 -25.67 17.57
C TRP A 37 -5.27 -26.30 16.91
N LEU A 38 -4.88 -27.50 17.37
CA LEU A 38 -3.78 -28.29 16.80
C LEU A 38 -3.98 -28.60 15.31
N ILE A 39 -5.23 -28.82 14.89
CA ILE A 39 -5.58 -28.98 13.47
C ILE A 39 -5.93 -27.58 12.93
N PRO A 40 -5.21 -27.08 11.91
CA PRO A 40 -5.48 -25.77 11.34
C PRO A 40 -6.84 -25.73 10.64
N ASN A 41 -7.57 -24.63 10.83
CA ASN A 41 -8.81 -24.39 10.09
C ASN A 41 -8.50 -24.13 8.59
N ARG A 42 -9.47 -24.36 7.70
CA ARG A 42 -9.31 -24.17 6.24
C ARG A 42 -8.84 -22.76 5.88
N HIS A 43 -9.40 -21.74 6.55
CA HIS A 43 -9.00 -20.34 6.39
C HIS A 43 -7.52 -20.12 6.78
N TYR A 44 -7.10 -20.70 7.91
CA TYR A 44 -5.71 -20.63 8.36
C TYR A 44 -4.75 -21.37 7.41
N PHE A 45 -5.15 -22.52 6.87
CA PHE A 45 -4.35 -23.24 5.88
C PHE A 45 -4.17 -22.42 4.59
N PHE A 46 -5.24 -21.82 4.06
CA PHE A 46 -5.16 -20.96 2.88
C PHE A 46 -4.28 -19.74 3.13
N TRP A 47 -4.42 -19.09 4.29
CA TRP A 47 -3.57 -17.96 4.66
C TRP A 47 -2.10 -18.34 4.78
N ASN A 48 -1.80 -19.46 5.44
CA ASN A 48 -0.43 -19.97 5.54
C ASN A 48 0.17 -20.32 4.17
N PHE A 49 -0.64 -20.86 3.25
CA PHE A 49 -0.18 -21.10 1.89
C PHE A 49 0.24 -19.80 1.19
N ILE A 50 -0.57 -18.74 1.28
CA ILE A 50 -0.22 -17.41 0.74
C ILE A 50 1.06 -16.87 1.39
N LEU A 51 1.14 -16.89 2.72
CA LEU A 51 2.31 -16.38 3.45
C LEU A 51 3.60 -17.13 3.09
N SER A 52 3.54 -18.47 2.96
CA SER A 52 4.70 -19.28 2.59
C SER A 52 5.21 -18.99 1.17
N LYS A 53 4.30 -18.72 0.23
CA LYS A 53 4.65 -18.33 -1.14
C LYS A 53 5.31 -16.95 -1.16
N LEU A 54 4.72 -15.97 -0.48
CA LEU A 54 5.31 -14.63 -0.35
C LEU A 54 6.68 -14.66 0.34
N HIS A 55 6.83 -15.47 1.39
CA HIS A 55 8.12 -15.65 2.05
C HIS A 55 9.19 -16.18 1.09
N ASN A 56 8.86 -17.17 0.26
CA ASN A 56 9.80 -17.72 -0.71
C ASN A 56 10.20 -16.68 -1.77
N GLU A 57 9.26 -15.89 -2.28
CA GLU A 57 9.55 -14.79 -3.23
C GLU A 57 10.43 -13.70 -2.61
N PHE A 58 10.14 -13.25 -1.38
CA PHE A 58 11.01 -12.27 -0.73
C PHE A 58 12.38 -12.85 -0.37
N LYS A 59 12.44 -14.16 -0.10
CA LYS A 59 13.69 -14.91 0.10
C LYS A 59 14.47 -15.18 -1.20
N THR A 60 13.93 -14.95 -2.39
CA THR A 60 14.77 -14.93 -3.60
C THR A 60 15.36 -13.55 -3.84
N LEU A 61 14.64 -12.48 -3.49
CA LEU A 61 15.02 -11.09 -3.72
C LEU A 61 16.16 -10.60 -2.81
N LEU A 62 16.08 -10.85 -1.51
CA LEU A 62 17.02 -10.38 -0.46
C LEU A 62 18.42 -11.09 -0.43
N LYS A 63 18.91 -11.59 -1.58
CA LYS A 63 20.03 -12.55 -1.77
C LYS A 63 21.20 -12.48 -0.74
N ASN A 64 21.71 -13.66 -0.34
CA ASN A 64 22.92 -13.96 0.45
C ASN A 64 23.09 -13.41 1.89
N ASN A 65 22.53 -12.26 2.29
CA ASN A 65 22.70 -11.71 3.65
C ASN A 65 21.41 -11.77 4.46
N TYR A 66 20.88 -12.99 4.64
CA TYR A 66 19.64 -13.21 5.37
C TYR A 66 19.87 -13.33 6.87
N PHE A 67 19.41 -12.34 7.63
CA PHE A 67 18.97 -12.61 9.00
C PHE A 67 17.63 -13.36 8.95
N GLN A 68 17.54 -14.43 9.75
CA GLN A 68 16.37 -15.31 9.87
C GLN A 68 15.17 -14.53 10.47
N GLY A 69 14.52 -13.69 9.65
CA GLY A 69 13.38 -12.88 10.09
C GLY A 69 13.16 -11.58 9.30
N SER A 70 14.08 -11.18 8.41
CA SER A 70 13.94 -9.95 7.61
C SER A 70 12.66 -9.91 6.76
N THR A 71 12.18 -11.07 6.32
CA THR A 71 10.97 -11.20 5.51
C THR A 71 9.68 -10.93 6.29
N PHE A 72 9.66 -11.01 7.62
CA PHE A 72 8.44 -10.85 8.41
C PHE A 72 7.85 -9.44 8.30
N ILE A 73 8.68 -8.40 8.28
CA ILE A 73 8.23 -7.01 8.17
C ILE A 73 7.52 -6.77 6.84
N PHE A 74 8.05 -7.32 5.74
CA PHE A 74 7.44 -7.15 4.42
C PHE A 74 6.12 -7.90 4.30
N ILE A 75 6.03 -9.09 4.90
CA ILE A 75 4.82 -9.90 4.92
C ILE A 75 3.72 -9.24 5.77
N SER A 76 4.07 -8.66 6.93
CA SER A 76 3.09 -7.95 7.77
C SER A 76 2.61 -6.66 7.13
N MET A 77 3.48 -5.93 6.43
CA MET A 77 3.09 -4.75 5.66
C MET A 77 2.15 -5.11 4.52
N PHE A 78 2.46 -6.17 3.76
CA PHE A 78 1.59 -6.68 2.70
C PHE A 78 0.19 -7.00 3.23
N SER A 79 0.09 -7.76 4.33
CA SER A 79 -1.20 -8.15 4.89
C SER A 79 -1.98 -6.96 5.43
N PHE A 80 -1.32 -6.04 6.15
CA PHE A 80 -1.97 -4.84 6.68
C PHE A 80 -2.59 -3.96 5.59
N ILE A 81 -1.85 -3.73 4.50
CA ILE A 81 -2.33 -2.91 3.38
C ILE A 81 -3.45 -3.63 2.61
N LEU A 82 -3.31 -4.93 2.37
CA LEU A 82 -4.30 -5.73 1.65
C LEU A 82 -5.65 -5.69 2.37
N PHE A 83 -5.69 -5.94 3.68
CA PHE A 83 -6.95 -5.96 4.42
C PHE A 83 -7.61 -4.58 4.49
N ASN A 84 -6.84 -3.51 4.69
CA ASN A 84 -7.40 -2.16 4.71
C ASN A 84 -7.97 -1.74 3.35
N ASN A 85 -7.28 -2.04 2.25
CA ASN A 85 -7.78 -1.72 0.91
C ASN A 85 -9.01 -2.57 0.56
N PHE A 86 -9.00 -3.86 0.87
CA PHE A 86 -10.13 -4.74 0.60
C PHE A 86 -11.37 -4.37 1.41
N LEU A 87 -11.18 -4.02 2.70
CA LEU A 87 -12.28 -3.53 3.53
C LEU A 87 -12.85 -2.22 3.01
N GLY A 88 -12.00 -1.36 2.48
CA GLY A 88 -12.42 -0.09 1.93
C GLY A 88 -13.41 -0.19 0.77
N LEU A 89 -13.36 -1.29 0.00
CA LEU A 89 -14.26 -1.49 -1.15
C LEU A 89 -15.71 -1.79 -0.74
N PHE A 90 -15.96 -2.20 0.51
CA PHE A 90 -17.33 -2.45 0.97
C PHE A 90 -18.09 -1.13 1.18
N PRO A 91 -19.41 -1.13 0.90
CA PRO A 91 -20.21 0.07 1.08
C PRO A 91 -20.21 0.53 2.54
N TYR A 92 -20.14 1.84 2.75
CA TYR A 92 -20.16 2.53 4.05
C TYR A 92 -18.94 2.28 4.96
N ILE A 93 -17.90 1.58 4.50
CA ILE A 93 -16.65 1.48 5.24
C ILE A 93 -15.75 2.66 4.88
N PHE A 94 -15.28 3.38 5.90
CA PHE A 94 -14.31 4.46 5.71
C PHE A 94 -12.93 3.90 5.32
N THR A 95 -12.42 4.34 4.18
CA THR A 95 -11.16 3.89 3.61
C THR A 95 -9.99 4.65 4.21
N SER A 96 -9.40 4.12 5.27
CA SER A 96 -8.29 4.75 5.98
C SER A 96 -7.04 4.96 5.10
N THR A 97 -6.84 4.10 4.08
CA THR A 97 -5.72 4.17 3.12
C THR A 97 -5.84 5.28 2.09
N SER A 98 -7.03 5.91 1.95
CA SER A 98 -7.20 7.09 1.08
C SER A 98 -6.47 8.31 1.63
N HIS A 99 -6.29 8.41 2.96
CA HIS A 99 -5.57 9.54 3.55
C HIS A 99 -4.07 9.38 3.39
N LEU A 100 -3.45 10.44 2.86
CA LEU A 100 -2.00 10.53 2.71
C LEU A 100 -1.26 10.32 4.05
N THR A 101 -1.83 10.78 5.16
CA THR A 101 -1.24 10.63 6.49
C THR A 101 -0.96 9.18 6.86
N LEU A 102 -1.92 8.26 6.65
CA LEU A 102 -1.74 6.83 6.94
C LEU A 102 -0.69 6.22 6.01
N SER A 103 -0.82 6.43 4.70
CA SER A 103 0.12 5.85 3.72
C SER A 103 1.56 6.32 3.94
N LEU A 104 1.76 7.60 4.27
CA LEU A 104 3.07 8.17 4.56
C LEU A 104 3.62 7.64 5.89
N SER A 105 2.77 7.47 6.92
CA SER A 105 3.20 6.88 8.19
C SER A 105 3.67 5.42 8.07
N ILE A 106 3.25 4.70 7.04
CA ILE A 106 3.73 3.34 6.74
C ILE A 106 5.04 3.41 5.96
N SER A 107 5.09 4.21 4.89
CA SER A 107 6.23 4.23 3.97
C SER A 107 7.45 4.98 4.50
N LEU A 108 7.25 6.09 5.23
CA LEU A 108 8.35 6.96 5.65
C LEU A 108 9.24 6.32 6.73
N PRO A 109 8.70 5.70 7.81
CA PRO A 109 9.53 5.03 8.81
C PRO A 109 10.31 3.83 8.24
N LEU A 110 9.72 3.07 7.32
CA LEU A 110 10.39 1.98 6.61
C LEU A 110 11.59 2.49 5.80
N TRP A 111 11.40 3.56 5.04
CA TRP A 111 12.49 4.13 4.25
C TRP A 111 13.57 4.74 5.15
N LEU A 112 13.17 5.47 6.19
CA LEU A 112 14.10 6.10 7.13
C LEU A 112 14.98 5.05 7.82
N SER A 113 14.40 3.92 8.23
CA SER A 113 15.17 2.84 8.89
C SER A 113 16.21 2.23 7.95
N PHE A 114 15.90 2.02 6.67
CA PHE A 114 16.87 1.55 5.69
C PHE A 114 17.98 2.58 5.43
N MET A 115 17.66 3.86 5.31
CA MET A 115 18.68 4.90 5.12
C MET A 115 19.64 5.01 6.30
N ILE A 116 19.11 5.00 7.52
CA ILE A 116 19.91 5.02 8.74
C ILE A 116 20.81 3.78 8.82
N TYR A 117 20.27 2.59 8.51
CA TYR A 117 21.04 1.35 8.47
C TYR A 117 22.19 1.43 7.45
N GLY A 118 21.92 1.92 6.23
CA GLY A 118 22.91 2.06 5.17
C GLY A 118 24.06 3.00 5.52
N TRP A 119 23.75 4.14 6.17
CA TRP A 119 24.77 5.11 6.57
C TRP A 119 25.66 4.61 7.70
N ILE A 120 25.10 3.83 8.64
CA ILE A 120 25.86 3.32 9.79
C ILE A 120 26.75 2.15 9.40
N ASN A 121 26.22 1.18 8.65
CA ASN A 121 26.95 -0.06 8.38
C ASN A 121 27.88 0.02 7.16
N ASN A 122 27.41 0.62 6.06
CA ASN A 122 28.08 0.57 4.76
C ASN A 122 28.19 1.98 4.13
N SER A 123 28.77 2.94 4.85
CA SER A 123 28.90 4.34 4.39
C SER A 123 29.59 4.47 3.03
N ASN A 124 30.70 3.75 2.82
CA ASN A 124 31.43 3.79 1.54
C ASN A 124 30.60 3.23 0.38
N HIS A 125 29.85 2.15 0.60
CA HIS A 125 29.00 1.56 -0.44
C HIS A 125 27.84 2.49 -0.81
N MET A 126 27.25 3.16 0.20
CA MET A 126 26.19 4.15 -0.03
C MET A 126 26.67 5.34 -0.87
N PHE A 127 27.88 5.86 -0.62
CA PHE A 127 28.43 6.95 -1.43
C PHE A 127 28.75 6.51 -2.86
N ILE A 128 29.21 5.27 -3.06
CA ILE A 128 29.45 4.73 -4.41
C ILE A 128 28.14 4.60 -5.19
N HIS A 129 27.04 4.20 -4.53
CA HIS A 129 25.73 4.10 -5.18
C HIS A 129 25.20 5.45 -5.70
N MET A 130 25.61 6.58 -5.11
CA MET A 130 25.19 7.91 -5.57
C MET A 130 25.74 8.29 -6.97
N ILE A 131 26.75 7.56 -7.46
CA ILE A 131 27.40 7.87 -8.73
C ILE A 131 27.30 6.64 -9.64
N PRO A 132 26.54 6.71 -10.75
CA PRO A 132 26.50 5.59 -11.68
C PRO A 132 27.88 5.36 -12.31
N GLN A 133 28.25 4.08 -12.45
CA GLN A 133 29.54 3.67 -13.01
C GLN A 133 29.67 4.17 -14.46
N GLY A 134 30.82 4.78 -14.77
CA GLY A 134 31.13 5.24 -16.14
C GLY A 134 30.70 6.68 -16.47
N THR A 135 30.32 7.50 -15.49
CA THR A 135 30.01 8.92 -15.72
C THR A 135 31.27 9.77 -15.93
N PRO A 136 31.30 10.70 -16.91
CA PRO A 136 32.40 11.63 -17.10
C PRO A 136 32.50 12.62 -15.93
N THR A 137 33.73 13.00 -15.55
CA THR A 137 34.04 13.79 -14.34
C THR A 137 33.30 15.12 -14.26
N VAL A 138 32.99 15.75 -15.39
CA VAL A 138 32.28 17.04 -15.45
C VAL A 138 30.81 16.91 -15.02
N LEU A 139 30.15 15.77 -15.27
CA LEU A 139 28.74 15.56 -14.95
C LEU A 139 28.49 14.93 -13.58
N MET A 140 29.55 14.44 -12.91
CA MET A 140 29.45 13.79 -11.60
C MET A 140 28.66 14.61 -10.54
N PRO A 141 28.92 15.92 -10.32
CA PRO A 141 28.21 16.66 -9.28
C PRO A 141 26.71 16.82 -9.56
N PHE A 142 26.31 16.89 -10.84
CA PHE A 142 24.90 16.98 -11.21
C PHE A 142 24.16 15.66 -11.02
N MET A 143 24.81 14.53 -11.34
CA MET A 143 24.23 13.20 -11.14
C MET A 143 23.98 12.89 -9.67
N VAL A 144 24.90 13.26 -8.78
CA VAL A 144 24.72 13.09 -7.33
C VAL A 144 23.48 13.84 -6.85
N LEU A 145 23.25 15.07 -7.33
CA LEU A 145 22.07 15.86 -6.94
C LEU A 145 20.75 15.22 -7.41
N ILE A 146 20.73 14.62 -8.61
CA ILE A 146 19.54 13.91 -9.09
C ILE A 146 19.30 12.65 -8.25
N GLU A 147 20.34 11.90 -7.91
CA GLU A 147 20.19 10.66 -7.15
C GLU A 147 19.82 10.91 -5.67
N THR A 148 20.27 12.01 -5.07
CA THR A 148 19.79 12.40 -3.73
C THR A 148 18.31 12.77 -3.76
N ILE A 149 17.85 13.49 -4.79
CA ILE A 149 16.43 13.83 -4.98
C ILE A 149 15.61 12.56 -5.24
N SER A 150 16.08 11.66 -6.09
CA SER A 150 15.39 10.40 -6.41
C SER A 150 15.20 9.54 -5.16
N ASN A 151 16.20 9.50 -4.29
CA ASN A 151 16.15 8.76 -3.03
C ASN A 151 15.11 9.33 -2.05
N ILE A 152 15.03 10.66 -1.92
CA ILE A 152 14.04 11.33 -1.04
C ILE A 152 12.61 11.18 -1.56
N ILE A 153 12.41 11.22 -2.89
CA ILE A 153 11.08 11.13 -3.52
C ILE A 153 10.50 9.71 -3.41
N ARG A 154 11.34 8.69 -3.28
CA ARG A 154 11.00 7.27 -3.26
C ARG A 154 9.85 6.91 -2.28
N PRO A 155 9.91 7.20 -0.96
CA PRO A 155 8.78 6.92 -0.05
C PRO A 155 7.53 7.76 -0.37
N GLY A 156 7.72 8.98 -0.88
CA GLY A 156 6.62 9.85 -1.28
C GLY A 156 5.82 9.26 -2.44
N THR A 157 6.50 8.78 -3.49
CA THR A 157 5.82 8.16 -4.65
C THR A 157 5.09 6.89 -4.28
N LEU A 158 5.61 6.12 -3.32
CA LEU A 158 5.00 4.88 -2.86
C LEU A 158 3.69 5.16 -2.09
N ALA A 159 3.72 6.14 -1.18
CA ALA A 159 2.55 6.60 -0.43
C ALA A 159 1.47 7.20 -1.34
N VAL A 160 1.86 8.12 -2.24
CA VAL A 160 0.93 8.76 -3.18
C VAL A 160 0.29 7.75 -4.13
N ARG A 161 1.01 6.71 -4.57
CA ARG A 161 0.44 5.66 -5.43
C ARG A 161 -0.72 4.94 -4.74
N LEU A 162 -0.59 4.65 -3.45
CA LEU A 162 -1.63 3.97 -2.69
C LEU A 162 -2.87 4.86 -2.54
N THR A 163 -2.65 6.11 -2.14
CA THR A 163 -3.75 7.05 -1.86
C THR A 163 -4.49 7.42 -3.13
N ALA A 164 -3.78 7.73 -4.21
CA ALA A 164 -4.38 8.12 -5.48
C ALA A 164 -5.25 7.01 -6.05
N ASN A 165 -4.79 5.75 -6.02
CA ASN A 165 -5.57 4.62 -6.53
C ASN A 165 -6.86 4.41 -5.72
N MET A 166 -6.79 4.51 -4.38
CA MET A 166 -7.98 4.35 -3.52
C MET A 166 -8.94 5.54 -3.64
N ILE A 167 -8.44 6.79 -3.68
CA ILE A 167 -9.29 7.98 -3.85
C ILE A 167 -9.98 7.96 -5.22
N ALA A 168 -9.22 7.72 -6.29
CA ALA A 168 -9.75 7.76 -7.66
C ALA A 168 -10.84 6.72 -7.87
N GLY A 169 -10.64 5.50 -7.38
CA GLY A 169 -11.64 4.44 -7.47
C GLY A 169 -12.96 4.81 -6.78
N HIS A 170 -12.89 5.15 -5.49
CA HIS A 170 -14.08 5.56 -4.73
C HIS A 170 -14.78 6.78 -5.32
N LEU A 171 -14.03 7.77 -5.82
CA LEU A 171 -14.61 8.94 -6.48
C LEU A 171 -15.33 8.54 -7.77
N LEU A 172 -14.76 7.64 -8.56
CA LEU A 172 -15.38 7.15 -9.80
C LEU A 172 -16.67 6.35 -9.50
N MET A 173 -16.63 5.43 -8.54
CA MET A 173 -17.79 4.65 -8.09
C MET A 173 -18.93 5.54 -7.57
N THR A 174 -18.60 6.62 -6.86
CA THR A 174 -19.59 7.55 -6.30
C THR A 174 -20.19 8.50 -7.34
N LEU A 175 -19.40 8.92 -8.33
CA LEU A 175 -19.91 9.68 -9.48
C LEU A 175 -20.89 8.84 -10.32
N LEU A 176 -20.51 7.61 -10.67
CA LEU A 176 -21.37 6.72 -11.46
C LEU A 176 -22.69 6.43 -10.73
N SER A 177 -22.61 6.04 -9.45
CA SER A 177 -23.82 5.79 -8.65
C SER A 177 -24.69 7.03 -8.45
N GLY A 178 -24.09 8.22 -8.31
CA GLY A 178 -24.81 9.49 -8.18
C GLY A 178 -25.62 9.87 -9.43
N THR A 179 -25.21 9.42 -10.61
CA THR A 179 -25.98 9.60 -11.86
C THR A 179 -27.07 8.55 -12.08
N GLY A 180 -27.07 7.45 -11.31
CA GLY A 180 -28.06 6.37 -11.43
C GLY A 180 -29.54 6.78 -11.33
N PRO A 181 -29.97 7.60 -10.34
CA PRO A 181 -31.40 7.87 -10.12
C PRO A 181 -32.04 8.80 -11.16
N SER A 182 -31.25 9.54 -11.95
CA SER A 182 -31.78 10.42 -13.01
C SER A 182 -31.88 9.74 -14.38
N MET A 183 -31.41 8.49 -14.50
CA MET A 183 -31.34 7.78 -15.77
C MET A 183 -32.55 6.89 -16.02
N ASN A 184 -32.81 6.62 -17.31
CA ASN A 184 -33.92 5.77 -17.74
C ASN A 184 -33.68 4.29 -17.34
N HIS A 185 -34.74 3.52 -17.09
CA HIS A 185 -34.63 2.16 -16.51
C HIS A 185 -33.72 1.20 -17.31
N TYR A 186 -33.76 1.27 -18.64
CA TYR A 186 -32.87 0.48 -19.50
C TYR A 186 -31.38 0.86 -19.36
N LEU A 187 -31.08 2.15 -19.17
CA LEU A 187 -29.71 2.63 -18.99
C LEU A 187 -29.16 2.27 -17.61
N VAL A 188 -30.03 2.20 -16.59
CA VAL A 188 -29.65 1.78 -15.23
C VAL A 188 -29.08 0.36 -15.22
N MET A 189 -29.67 -0.57 -15.98
CA MET A 189 -29.12 -1.94 -16.07
C MET A 189 -27.71 -1.98 -16.65
N PHE A 190 -27.43 -1.13 -17.66
CA PHE A 190 -26.10 -0.99 -18.22
C PHE A 190 -25.12 -0.36 -17.22
N LEU A 191 -25.55 0.63 -16.45
CA LEU A 191 -24.75 1.27 -15.40
C LEU A 191 -24.37 0.27 -14.30
N VAL A 192 -25.30 -0.60 -13.87
CA VAL A 192 -25.01 -1.65 -12.87
C VAL A 192 -23.94 -2.61 -13.38
N LEU A 193 -23.99 -3.01 -14.66
CA LEU A 193 -22.97 -3.86 -15.25
C LEU A 193 -21.58 -3.21 -15.19
N ILE A 194 -21.48 -1.92 -15.54
CA ILE A 194 -20.23 -1.15 -15.45
C ILE A 194 -19.73 -1.07 -14.00
N GLN A 195 -20.62 -0.82 -13.04
CA GLN A 195 -20.26 -0.74 -11.63
C GLN A 195 -19.70 -2.06 -11.10
N ILE A 196 -20.27 -3.19 -11.50
CA ILE A 196 -19.75 -4.53 -11.15
C ILE A 196 -18.35 -4.73 -11.75
N LEU A 197 -18.16 -4.37 -13.03
CA LEU A 197 -16.87 -4.47 -13.68
C LEU A 197 -15.81 -3.59 -12.98
N LEU A 198 -16.19 -2.39 -12.56
CA LEU A 198 -15.30 -1.47 -11.88
C LEU A 198 -14.92 -1.96 -10.48
N LEU A 199 -15.87 -2.55 -9.74
CA LEU A 199 -15.58 -3.18 -8.45
C LEU A 199 -14.59 -4.35 -8.60
N VAL A 200 -14.73 -5.17 -9.64
CA VAL A 200 -13.77 -6.24 -9.94
C VAL A 200 -12.38 -5.64 -10.22
N LEU A 201 -12.31 -4.59 -11.02
CA LEU A 201 -11.06 -3.89 -11.32
C LEU A 201 -10.41 -3.33 -10.04
N GLU A 202 -11.17 -2.66 -9.19
CA GLU A 202 -10.66 -2.09 -7.94
C GLU A 202 -10.19 -3.18 -6.97
N SER A 203 -10.89 -4.33 -6.91
CA SER A 203 -10.44 -5.47 -6.10
C SER A 203 -9.09 -6.02 -6.57
N ALA A 204 -8.86 -6.05 -7.88
CA ALA A 204 -7.57 -6.43 -8.45
C ALA A 204 -6.48 -5.39 -8.14
N VAL A 205 -6.80 -4.09 -8.30
CA VAL A 205 -5.88 -2.98 -7.99
C VAL A 205 -5.49 -3.00 -6.50
N ALA A 206 -6.41 -3.30 -5.59
CA ALA A 206 -6.14 -3.40 -4.16
C ALA A 206 -5.07 -4.45 -3.83
N VAL A 207 -5.14 -5.62 -4.47
CA VAL A 207 -4.15 -6.72 -4.30
C VAL A 207 -2.82 -6.38 -4.98
N ILE A 208 -2.84 -5.83 -6.19
CA ILE A 208 -1.62 -5.45 -6.90
C ILE A 208 -0.87 -4.36 -6.13
N GLN A 209 -1.59 -3.38 -5.58
CA GLN A 209 -0.96 -2.26 -4.88
C GLN A 209 -0.28 -2.69 -3.57
N SER A 210 -0.89 -3.58 -2.79
CA SER A 210 -0.24 -4.12 -1.58
C SER A 210 1.02 -4.92 -1.94
N TYR A 211 0.97 -5.67 -3.04
CA TYR A 211 2.10 -6.45 -3.55
C TYR A 211 3.26 -5.56 -4.04
N VAL A 212 2.98 -4.54 -4.85
CA VAL A 212 3.99 -3.63 -5.39
C VAL A 212 4.71 -2.87 -4.26
N ILE A 213 3.99 -2.46 -3.21
CA ILE A 213 4.60 -1.81 -2.03
C ILE A 213 5.55 -2.76 -1.31
N ALA A 214 5.14 -4.01 -1.10
CA ALA A 214 5.97 -5.01 -0.44
C ALA A 214 7.23 -5.34 -1.27
N ILE A 215 7.14 -5.46 -2.59
CA ILE A 215 8.32 -5.73 -3.43
C ILE A 215 9.26 -4.54 -3.54
N LEU A 216 8.76 -3.32 -3.75
CA LEU A 216 9.65 -2.17 -3.83
C LEU A 216 10.39 -1.99 -2.51
N SER A 217 9.71 -2.17 -1.38
CA SER A 217 10.38 -2.09 -0.07
C SER A 217 11.41 -3.21 0.14
N THR A 218 11.19 -4.44 -0.35
CA THR A 218 12.22 -5.49 -0.31
C THR A 218 13.41 -5.16 -1.21
N LEU A 219 13.17 -4.67 -2.42
CA LEU A 219 14.24 -4.23 -3.33
C LEU A 219 15.07 -3.11 -2.71
N TYR A 220 14.43 -2.12 -2.10
CA TYR A 220 15.14 -1.03 -1.43
C TYR A 220 15.98 -1.52 -0.25
N SER A 221 15.51 -2.51 0.51
CA SER A 221 16.34 -3.11 1.54
C SER A 221 17.52 -3.90 0.97
N SER A 222 17.37 -4.54 -0.20
CA SER A 222 18.45 -5.25 -0.86
C SER A 222 19.50 -4.35 -1.51
N GLU A 223 19.13 -3.13 -1.92
CA GLU A 223 20.08 -2.12 -2.45
C GLU A 223 21.01 -1.57 -1.36
N VAL A 224 20.51 -1.51 -0.11
CA VAL A 224 21.25 -0.93 1.02
C VAL A 224 22.21 -1.93 1.66
N ASN A 225 21.88 -3.22 1.63
CA ASN A 225 22.69 -4.32 2.20
C ASN A 225 23.83 -4.74 1.28
#